data_AF-A0A847PRD5-F1
#
_entry.id   AF-A0A847PRD5-F1
#
_cell.length_a   1.000
_cell.length_b   1.000
_cell.length_c   1.000
_cell.angle_alpha   90.00
_cell.angle_beta   90.00
_cell.angle_gamma   90.00
#
_symmetry.space_group_name_H-M   'P 1'
#
loop_
_entity.id
_entity.type
_entity.pdbx_description
1 polymer ?
#
loop_
_entity_poly.entity_id
_entity_poly.type
_entity_poly.pdbx_seq_one_letter_code
_entity_poly.pdbx_strand_id
1 'polypeptide(L)'
;MERKVTNEIKDEPGEPIVASSKMGEATVSELEVKGIENLTPAEKKHLFLQLARDRVKDSSAGPWEIIDVFRDEWRAVKDTLAQPVEIDLRDVGRDSLFRVLLDITQLERQLEVQEQEKANR
;
A
#
# COMPACT_ATOMS: atom_id res chain seq x y z
N MET A 1 -20.91 11.69 58.87
CA MET A 1 -19.57 12.19 58.52
C MET A 1 -19.08 11.30 57.39
N GLU A 2 -19.31 11.67 56.12
CA GLU A 2 -18.41 12.50 55.29
C GLU A 2 -16.99 11.90 55.25
N ARG A 3 -16.37 11.55 54.12
CA ARG A 3 -16.21 12.33 52.87
C ARG A 3 -16.02 11.47 51.61
N LYS A 4 -16.41 12.07 50.48
CA LYS A 4 -16.13 11.72 49.08
C LYS A 4 -14.63 11.76 48.76
N VAL A 5 -14.19 10.93 47.81
CA VAL A 5 -13.29 11.33 46.70
C VAL A 5 -13.73 10.58 45.44
N THR A 6 -14.19 11.34 44.46
CA THR A 6 -14.41 10.99 43.05
C THR A 6 -13.10 11.15 42.29
N ASN A 7 -12.86 10.35 41.25
CA ASN A 7 -12.64 10.83 39.88
C ASN A 7 -12.00 9.75 38.98
N GLU A 8 -12.67 9.51 37.85
CA GLU A 8 -12.08 9.47 36.50
C GLU A 8 -11.12 8.32 36.18
N ILE A 9 -11.71 7.21 35.72
CA ILE A 9 -11.05 6.31 34.77
C ILE A 9 -10.96 7.11 33.46
N LYS A 10 -9.76 7.61 33.15
CA LYS A 10 -9.48 8.22 31.85
C LYS A 10 -9.66 7.17 30.75
N ASP A 11 -10.66 7.41 29.90
CA ASP A 11 -10.64 7.01 28.49
C ASP A 11 -9.35 7.58 27.86
N GLU A 12 -8.30 6.76 27.81
CA GLU A 12 -7.30 6.91 26.77
C GLU A 12 -7.73 6.01 25.61
N PRO A 13 -8.03 6.55 24.42
CA PRO A 13 -8.18 5.73 23.24
C PRO A 13 -6.78 5.23 22.93
N GLY A 14 -6.49 4.00 23.36
CA GLY A 14 -5.26 3.31 23.02
C GLY A 14 -5.01 3.46 21.53
N GLU A 15 -3.89 4.10 21.19
CA GLU A 15 -3.39 4.16 19.83
C GLU A 15 -3.48 2.75 19.24
N PRO A 16 -4.01 2.58 18.02
CA PRO A 16 -4.15 1.25 17.45
C PRO A 16 -2.77 0.64 17.41
N ILE A 17 -2.61 -0.44 18.17
CA ILE A 17 -1.42 -1.26 18.25
C ILE A 17 -1.05 -1.59 16.82
N VAL A 18 -0.04 -0.90 16.28
CA VAL A 18 0.52 -1.21 14.97
C VAL A 18 1.09 -2.61 15.16
N ALA A 19 0.35 -3.61 14.68
CA ALA A 19 0.79 -4.97 14.66
C ALA A 19 2.08 -5.01 13.84
N SER A 20 3.22 -4.93 14.52
CA SER A 20 4.53 -5.23 13.97
C SER A 20 4.57 -6.73 13.70
N SER A 21 3.85 -7.15 12.66
CA SER A 21 4.04 -8.46 12.07
C SER A 21 5.49 -8.54 11.62
N LYS A 22 6.20 -9.55 12.13
CA LYS A 22 7.56 -9.95 11.79
C LYS A 22 7.69 -10.38 10.31
N MET A 23 7.34 -9.51 9.38
CA MET A 23 7.90 -9.53 8.04
C MET A 23 9.10 -8.59 8.12
N GLY A 24 10.30 -9.06 7.74
CA GLY A 24 11.51 -8.24 7.77
C GLY A 24 11.24 -6.86 7.17
N GLU A 25 11.76 -5.84 7.83
CA GLU A 25 11.59 -4.40 7.64
C GLU A 25 12.15 -3.90 6.28
N ALA A 26 11.90 -4.62 5.20
CA ALA A 26 12.15 -4.16 3.85
C ALA A 26 10.99 -3.25 3.45
N THR A 27 11.05 -2.00 3.90
CA THR A 27 10.18 -0.95 3.37
C THR A 27 10.70 -0.53 2.00
N VAL A 28 9.78 -0.21 1.11
CA VAL A 28 10.08 0.40 -0.19
C VAL A 28 9.51 1.80 -0.16
N SER A 29 10.37 2.79 -0.37
CA SER A 29 9.98 4.20 -0.41
C SER A 29 9.65 4.65 -1.83
N GLU A 30 8.85 5.73 -1.97
CA GLU A 30 8.54 6.29 -3.29
C GLU A 30 9.80 6.73 -4.05
N LEU A 31 10.85 7.17 -3.35
CA LEU A 31 12.10 7.63 -3.94
C LEU A 31 12.91 6.51 -4.62
N GLU A 32 12.62 5.25 -4.28
CA GLU A 32 13.28 4.08 -4.85
C GLU A 32 12.60 3.57 -6.12
N VAL A 33 11.43 4.12 -6.46
CA VAL A 33 10.66 3.72 -7.64
C VAL A 33 10.45 4.91 -8.55
N LYS A 34 11.20 4.93 -9.67
CA LYS A 34 11.05 5.97 -10.68
C LYS A 34 9.76 5.77 -11.49
N GLY A 35 9.02 6.85 -11.74
CA GLY A 35 7.76 6.83 -12.50
C GLY A 35 6.50 6.56 -11.65
N ILE A 36 6.66 6.49 -10.32
CA ILE A 36 5.59 6.17 -9.36
C ILE A 36 4.47 7.22 -9.30
N GLU A 37 4.75 8.45 -9.74
CA GLU A 37 3.81 9.58 -9.75
C GLU A 37 2.57 9.34 -10.64
N ASN A 38 2.65 8.42 -11.60
CA ASN A 38 1.55 8.09 -12.50
C ASN A 38 0.57 7.05 -11.93
N LEU A 39 0.85 6.55 -10.71
CA LEU A 39 0.02 5.58 -10.02
C LEU A 39 -0.92 6.25 -9.02
N THR A 40 -2.13 5.69 -8.94
CA THR A 40 -3.08 6.01 -7.87
C THR A 40 -2.56 5.54 -6.50
N PRO A 41 -2.97 6.16 -5.38
CA PRO A 41 -2.60 5.69 -4.04
C PRO A 41 -2.80 4.18 -3.81
N ALA A 42 -3.90 3.60 -4.32
CA ALA A 42 -4.18 2.17 -4.24
C ALA A 42 -3.15 1.35 -5.03
N GLU A 43 -2.86 1.74 -6.28
CA GLU A 43 -1.83 1.09 -7.09
C GLU A 43 -0.45 1.15 -6.41
N LYS A 44 -0.07 2.32 -5.88
CA LYS A 44 1.18 2.51 -5.13
C LYS A 44 1.27 1.56 -3.94
N LYS A 45 0.22 1.54 -3.11
CA LYS A 45 0.14 0.67 -1.93
C LYS A 45 0.35 -0.80 -2.30
N HIS A 46 -0.35 -1.28 -3.31
CA HIS A 46 -0.24 -2.67 -3.77
C HIS A 46 1.12 -2.97 -4.38
N LEU A 47 1.67 -2.07 -5.19
CA LEU A 47 3.00 -2.21 -5.77
C LEU A 47 4.08 -2.28 -4.69
N PHE A 48 4.09 -1.36 -3.72
CA PHE A 48 5.08 -1.38 -2.63
C PHE A 48 5.02 -2.65 -1.80
N LEU A 49 3.83 -3.21 -1.57
CA LEU A 49 3.69 -4.50 -0.88
C LEU A 49 4.34 -5.64 -1.67
N GLN A 50 4.24 -5.65 -3.00
CA GLN A 50 4.90 -6.65 -3.84
C GLN A 50 6.42 -6.46 -3.85
N LEU A 51 6.90 -5.23 -4.05
CA LEU A 51 8.33 -4.92 -4.08
C LEU A 51 9.01 -5.18 -2.73
N ALA A 52 8.35 -4.86 -1.62
CA ALA A 52 8.82 -5.20 -0.28
C ALA A 52 8.98 -6.72 -0.11
N ARG A 53 8.01 -7.51 -0.57
CA ARG A 53 8.10 -8.98 -0.54
C ARG A 53 9.25 -9.50 -1.39
N ASP A 54 9.47 -8.93 -2.57
CA ASP A 54 10.56 -9.33 -3.45
C ASP A 54 11.92 -8.96 -2.85
N ARG A 55 12.03 -7.82 -2.18
CA ARG A 55 13.23 -7.44 -1.42
C ARG A 55 13.47 -8.32 -0.20
N VAL A 56 12.43 -8.80 0.48
CA VAL A 56 12.58 -9.80 1.56
C VAL A 56 13.11 -11.12 1.01
N LYS A 57 12.64 -11.55 -0.16
CA LYS A 57 13.12 -12.78 -0.82
C LYS A 57 14.55 -12.64 -1.32
N ASP A 58 14.91 -11.46 -1.81
CA ASP A 58 16.23 -11.16 -2.31
C ASP A 58 16.59 -9.71 -2.01
N SER A 59 17.50 -9.53 -1.05
CA SER A 59 17.89 -8.23 -0.52
C SER A 59 18.57 -7.31 -1.54
N SER A 60 19.01 -7.84 -2.69
CA SER A 60 19.61 -7.05 -3.77
C SER A 60 18.57 -6.41 -4.70
N ALA A 61 17.27 -6.49 -4.36
CA ALA A 61 16.19 -6.05 -5.23
C ALA A 61 16.02 -4.53 -5.19
N GLY A 62 15.88 -3.95 -6.38
CA GLY A 62 15.73 -2.52 -6.60
C GLY A 62 17.07 -1.77 -6.60
N PRO A 63 17.04 -0.45 -6.83
CA PRO A 63 15.86 0.39 -7.08
C PRO A 63 15.14 0.03 -8.39
N TRP A 64 13.88 0.47 -8.53
CA TRP A 64 13.01 0.08 -9.65
C TRP A 64 12.61 1.27 -10.52
N GLU A 65 12.32 1.00 -11.78
CA GLU A 65 11.78 1.97 -12.74
C GLU A 65 10.51 1.38 -13.38
N ILE A 66 9.41 2.13 -13.34
CA ILE A 66 8.18 1.80 -14.04
C ILE A 66 8.37 2.09 -15.53
N ILE A 67 8.17 1.06 -16.35
CA ILE A 67 8.28 1.12 -17.81
C ILE A 67 6.92 1.42 -18.42
N ASP A 68 5.88 0.70 -17.97
CA ASP A 68 4.52 0.88 -18.48
C ASP A 68 3.47 0.43 -17.44
N VAL A 69 2.25 0.93 -17.58
CA VAL A 69 1.11 0.65 -16.70
C VAL A 69 -0.14 0.38 -17.54
N PHE A 70 -0.64 -0.84 -17.46
CA PHE A 70 -1.85 -1.26 -18.16
C PHE A 70 -2.99 -1.44 -17.15
N ARG A 71 -4.10 -0.76 -17.38
CA ARG A 71 -5.30 -0.84 -16.55
C ARG A 71 -6.41 -1.46 -17.38
N ASP A 72 -6.83 -2.65 -17.00
CA ASP A 72 -7.86 -3.38 -17.73
C ASP A 72 -9.26 -2.96 -17.26
N GLU A 73 -10.29 -3.49 -17.91
CA GLU A 73 -11.68 -3.31 -17.52
C GLU A 73 -11.98 -3.97 -16.16
N TRP A 74 -12.98 -3.43 -15.49
CA TRP A 74 -13.48 -4.01 -14.24
C TRP A 74 -14.06 -5.40 -14.49
N ARG A 75 -13.68 -6.36 -13.64
CA ARG A 75 -14.18 -7.73 -13.69
C ARG A 75 -14.66 -8.19 -12.32
N ALA A 76 -15.69 -9.04 -12.31
CA ALA A 76 -16.17 -9.67 -11.10
C ALA A 76 -15.21 -10.79 -10.67
N VAL A 77 -14.72 -10.73 -9.44
CA VAL A 77 -13.88 -11.75 -8.81
C VAL A 77 -14.57 -12.18 -7.53
N LYS A 78 -15.23 -13.34 -7.56
CA LYS A 78 -16.15 -13.79 -6.49
C LYS A 78 -17.23 -12.72 -6.27
N ASP A 79 -17.39 -12.24 -5.03
CA ASP A 79 -18.39 -11.27 -4.62
C ASP A 79 -17.90 -9.81 -4.72
N THR A 80 -16.72 -9.57 -5.29
CA THR A 80 -16.13 -8.23 -5.41
C THR A 80 -15.88 -7.85 -6.87
N LEU A 81 -15.95 -6.55 -7.16
CA LEU A 81 -15.51 -5.99 -8.45
C LEU A 81 -14.06 -5.53 -8.31
N ALA A 82 -13.19 -6.02 -9.19
CA ALA A 82 -11.76 -5.69 -9.20
C ALA A 82 -11.31 -5.18 -10.57
N GLN A 83 -10.42 -4.21 -10.56
CA GLN A 83 -9.73 -3.70 -11.73
C GLN A 83 -8.32 -4.32 -11.77
N PRO A 84 -8.00 -5.09 -12.82
CA PRO A 84 -6.66 -5.60 -13.04
C PRO A 84 -5.74 -4.46 -13.47
N VAL A 85 -4.56 -4.40 -12.86
CA VAL A 85 -3.49 -3.47 -13.23
C VAL A 85 -2.20 -4.25 -13.43
N GLU A 86 -1.65 -4.19 -14.63
CA GLU A 86 -0.33 -4.74 -14.94
C GLU A 86 0.70 -3.61 -14.95
N ILE A 87 1.82 -3.82 -14.27
CA ILE A 87 2.91 -2.84 -14.21
C ILE A 87 4.19 -3.52 -14.65
N ASP A 88 4.77 -3.03 -15.74
CA ASP A 88 6.08 -3.45 -16.21
C ASP A 88 7.16 -2.65 -15.49
N LEU A 89 8.12 -3.36 -14.89
CA LEU A 89 9.16 -2.82 -14.05
C LEU A 89 10.53 -3.27 -14.51
N ARG A 90 11.50 -2.36 -14.40
CA ARG A 90 12.92 -2.66 -14.46
C ARG A 90 13.51 -2.60 -13.07
N ASP A 91 14.15 -3.66 -12.62
CA ASP A 91 15.10 -3.61 -11.51
C ASP A 91 16.41 -3.04 -12.04
N VAL A 92 16.72 -1.81 -11.65
CA VAL A 92 17.92 -1.09 -12.10
C VAL A 92 19.18 -1.68 -11.45
N GLY A 93 19.08 -2.22 -10.23
CA GLY A 93 20.20 -2.87 -9.55
C GLY A 93 20.65 -4.14 -10.25
N ARG A 94 19.74 -4.81 -10.97
CA ARG A 94 20.00 -6.10 -11.64
C ARG A 94 19.91 -6.08 -13.15
N ASP A 95 19.51 -4.94 -13.73
CA ASP A 95 19.15 -4.79 -15.14
C ASP A 95 18.20 -5.90 -15.63
N SER A 96 17.17 -6.19 -14.83
CA SER A 96 16.17 -7.22 -15.14
C SER A 96 14.77 -6.63 -15.27
N LEU A 97 14.00 -7.10 -16.25
CA LEU A 97 12.61 -6.72 -16.45
C LEU A 97 11.68 -7.77 -15.85
N PHE A 98 10.60 -7.31 -15.21
CA PHE A 98 9.55 -8.16 -14.67
C PHE A 98 8.20 -7.43 -14.67
N ARG A 99 7.12 -8.19 -14.55
CA ARG A 99 5.75 -7.67 -14.52
C ARG A 99 5.08 -7.99 -13.19
N VAL A 100 4.40 -6.99 -12.63
CA VAL A 100 3.56 -7.14 -11.44
C VAL A 100 2.10 -7.04 -11.86
N LEU A 101 1.29 -7.98 -11.36
CA LEU A 101 -0.16 -8.00 -11.57
C LEU A 101 -0.84 -7.65 -10.24
N LEU A 102 -1.69 -6.63 -10.28
CA LEU A 102 -2.45 -6.13 -9.14
C LEU A 102 -3.94 -6.27 -9.44
N ASP A 103 -4.73 -6.78 -8.49
CA ASP A 103 -6.19 -6.74 -8.57
C ASP A 103 -6.69 -5.72 -7.54
N ILE A 104 -7.01 -4.51 -8.00
CA ILE A 104 -7.47 -3.41 -7.14
C ILE A 104 -8.98 -3.46 -7.02
N THR A 105 -9.52 -3.54 -5.81
CA THR A 105 -10.98 -3.64 -5.64
C THR A 105 -11.68 -2.29 -5.77
N GLN A 106 -12.96 -2.31 -6.14
CA GLN A 106 -13.77 -1.09 -6.22
C GLN A 106 -13.86 -0.37 -4.86
N LEU A 107 -13.94 -1.14 -3.77
CA LEU A 107 -13.98 -0.60 -2.41
C LEU A 107 -12.69 0.16 -2.08
N GLU A 108 -11.53 -0.36 -2.45
CA GLU A 108 -10.25 0.32 -2.22
C GLU A 108 -10.17 1.67 -2.95
N ARG A 109 -10.61 1.71 -4.21
CA ARG A 109 -10.66 2.96 -4.98
C ARG A 109 -11.67 3.96 -4.39
N GLN A 110 -12.78 3.49 -3.83
CA GLN A 110 -13.73 4.36 -3.12
C GLN A 110 -13.15 4.94 -1.83
N LEU A 111 -12.45 4.11 -1.05
CA LEU A 111 -11.78 4.57 0.18
C LEU A 111 -10.69 5.60 -0.13
N GLU A 112 -9.90 5.37 -1.18
CA GLU A 112 -8.90 6.33 -1.67
C GLU A 112 -9.51 7.72 -1.93
N VAL A 113 -10.63 7.76 -2.67
CA VAL A 113 -11.31 9.03 -2.98
C VAL A 113 -11.75 9.74 -1.69
N GLN A 114 -12.34 9.00 -0.75
CA GLN A 114 -12.78 9.59 0.53
C GLN A 114 -11.63 10.11 1.38
N GLU A 115 -10.50 9.41 1.41
CA GLU A 115 -9.30 9.85 2.13
C GLU A 115 -8.71 11.11 1.52
N GLN A 116 -8.65 11.18 0.19
CA GLN A 116 -8.17 12.37 -0.52
C GLN A 116 -9.08 13.58 -0.30
N GLU A 117 -10.41 13.39 -0.29
CA GLU A 117 -11.37 14.45 0.00
C GLU A 117 -11.23 14.99 1.43
N LYS A 118 -10.89 14.13 2.40
CA LYS A 118 -10.64 14.55 3.79
C LYS A 118 -9.32 15.31 3.92
N ALA A 119 -8.27 14.90 3.20
CA ALA A 119 -6.97 15.55 3.24
C ALA A 119 -6.98 16.98 2.64
N ASN A 120 -7.93 17.27 1.75
CA ASN A 120 -8.06 18.56 1.08
C ASN A 120 -9.04 19.54 1.78
N ARG A 121 -9.55 19.21 2.96
CA ARG A 121 -10.42 20.07 3.79
C ARG A 121 -9.66 20.66 4.97
#